data_AF-A0A433UU35-F1
#
_entry.id   AF-A0A433UU35-F1
#
_cell.length_a   1.000
_cell.length_b   1.000
_cell.length_c   1.000
_cell.angle_alpha   90.00
_cell.angle_beta   90.00
_cell.angle_gamma   90.00
#
_symmetry.space_group_name_H-M   'P 1'
#
loop_
_entity.id
_entity.type
_entity.pdbx_description
1 polymer ?
#
loop_
_entity_poly.entity_id
_entity_poly.type
_entity_poly.pdbx_seq_one_letter_code
_entity_poly.pdbx_strand_id
1 'polypeptide(L)'
;MTPEQFQRIIGYFVEESQDHLNTIYKGLLNLQNTIDDRDKLNELFRATFSMKGGAAMLGFTSMQKNVYRLEDCLKLLRYPIIADEPLRILFLDIYHALKRLVIEIKTPDGLTAEKVANITFNLDAIFTLLNSHLLFLIDKSNYKAKINNIDACQTWSYDIPLKLILIDSKAFLCRAFADYFEGLPNVKIVNGTFEELPFFDCIVTAASSLNSAHNIDATVLNFFGKDVETLLKQRIQEEYLGDQPIGTSLIVETNHILHPFIAHSPALRMQISIAGQDHVYQGMWSTLLAIRKHNQIYCNCLQKQINTVVVPGLGTTPGSVPVDEVARQMSMAYQNFLFSVQPSEYSYQRQVQDLFAVF
;
A
#
# COMPACT_ATOMS: atom_id res chain seq x y z
N MET A 1 -10.09 -1.59 -51.99
CA MET A 1 -10.38 -0.25 -51.44
C MET A 1 -9.41 0.71 -52.11
N THR A 2 -9.90 1.83 -52.65
CA THR A 2 -8.99 2.81 -53.29
C THR A 2 -8.19 3.56 -52.20
N PRO A 3 -6.99 4.08 -52.51
CA PRO A 3 -6.18 4.83 -51.55
C PRO A 3 -6.92 6.03 -50.92
N GLU A 4 -7.75 6.73 -51.70
CA GLU A 4 -8.58 7.84 -51.23
C GLU A 4 -9.69 7.39 -50.26
N GLN A 5 -10.33 6.24 -50.52
CA GLN A 5 -11.32 5.66 -49.61
C GLN A 5 -10.68 5.26 -48.29
N PHE A 6 -9.46 4.72 -48.32
CA PHE A 6 -8.72 4.33 -47.13
C PHE A 6 -8.33 5.55 -46.28
N GLN A 7 -7.83 6.63 -46.90
CA GLN A 7 -7.54 7.89 -46.21
C GLN A 7 -8.79 8.50 -45.57
N ARG A 8 -9.94 8.42 -46.24
CA ARG A 8 -11.21 8.90 -45.68
C ARG A 8 -11.63 8.12 -44.43
N ILE A 9 -11.44 6.80 -44.41
CA ILE A 9 -11.74 5.96 -43.24
C ILE A 9 -10.79 6.26 -42.07
N ILE A 10 -9.50 6.49 -42.36
CA ILE A 10 -8.55 6.94 -41.33
C ILE A 10 -9.00 8.27 -40.72
N GLY A 11 -9.48 9.21 -41.55
CA GLY A 11 -10.03 10.48 -41.08
C GLY A 11 -11.17 10.29 -40.07
N TYR A 12 -12.16 9.45 -40.43
CA TYR A 12 -13.27 9.12 -39.53
C TYR A 12 -12.82 8.44 -38.25
N PHE A 13 -11.89 7.48 -38.33
CA PHE A 13 -11.34 6.82 -37.14
C PHE A 13 -10.66 7.79 -36.18
N VAL A 14 -9.90 8.77 -36.70
CA VAL A 14 -9.22 9.73 -35.82
C VAL A 14 -10.23 10.66 -35.14
N GLU A 15 -11.25 11.12 -35.87
CA GLU A 15 -12.33 11.93 -35.29
C GLU A 15 -13.07 11.16 -34.20
N GLU A 16 -13.48 9.93 -34.48
CA GLU A 16 -14.14 9.06 -33.50
C GLU A 16 -13.23 8.75 -32.29
N SER A 17 -11.95 8.49 -32.53
CA SER A 17 -10.97 8.26 -31.46
C SER A 17 -10.77 9.48 -30.58
N GLN A 18 -10.87 10.70 -31.13
CA GLN A 18 -10.79 11.93 -30.36
C GLN A 18 -12.00 12.08 -29.41
N ASP A 19 -13.20 11.71 -29.86
CA ASP A 19 -14.39 11.70 -29.01
C ASP A 19 -14.29 10.66 -27.89
N HIS A 20 -13.84 9.44 -28.21
CA HIS A 20 -13.61 8.41 -27.20
C HIS A 20 -12.52 8.83 -26.20
N LEU A 21 -11.42 9.43 -26.67
CA LEU A 21 -10.37 9.98 -25.80
C LEU A 21 -10.91 11.07 -24.86
N ASN A 22 -11.80 11.95 -25.34
CA ASN A 22 -12.42 12.97 -24.50
C ASN A 22 -13.27 12.36 -23.39
N THR A 23 -14.06 11.32 -23.70
CA THR A 23 -14.84 10.56 -22.71
C THR A 23 -13.92 9.88 -21.70
N ILE A 24 -12.85 9.24 -22.16
CA ILE A 24 -11.84 8.60 -21.31
C ILE A 24 -11.21 9.62 -20.37
N TYR A 25 -10.77 10.77 -20.88
CA TYR A 25 -10.15 11.82 -20.08
C TYR A 25 -11.08 12.34 -18.98
N LYS A 26 -12.35 12.62 -19.30
CA LYS A 26 -13.33 13.09 -18.31
C LYS A 26 -13.56 12.07 -17.19
N GLY A 27 -13.68 10.79 -17.55
CA GLY A 27 -13.82 9.70 -16.57
C GLY A 27 -12.59 9.57 -15.68
N LEU A 28 -11.39 9.67 -16.25
CA LEU A 28 -10.14 9.60 -15.49
C LEU A 28 -9.85 10.85 -14.64
N LEU A 29 -10.29 12.04 -15.07
CA LEU A 29 -10.08 13.27 -14.31
C LEU A 29 -10.86 13.25 -12.99
N ASN A 30 -12.10 12.75 -13.02
CA ASN A 30 -12.96 12.59 -11.85
C ASN A 30 -13.06 11.11 -11.46
N LEU A 31 -11.91 10.46 -11.26
CA LEU A 31 -11.82 9.00 -11.17
C LEU A 31 -12.68 8.40 -10.05
N GLN A 32 -12.64 8.94 -8.83
CA GLN A 32 -13.46 8.43 -7.72
C GLN A 32 -14.97 8.49 -8.04
N ASN A 33 -15.45 9.65 -8.48
CA ASN A 33 -16.85 9.82 -8.86
C ASN A 33 -17.26 8.91 -10.03
N THR A 34 -16.31 8.59 -10.92
CA THR A 34 -16.56 7.68 -12.04
C THR A 34 -16.61 6.22 -11.57
N ILE A 35 -15.82 5.83 -10.58
CA ILE A 35 -15.85 4.49 -9.98
C ILE A 35 -17.16 4.26 -9.21
N ASP A 36 -17.60 5.27 -8.46
CA ASP A 36 -18.82 5.19 -7.63
C ASP A 36 -20.11 5.20 -8.47
N ASP A 37 -20.04 5.73 -9.70
CA ASP A 37 -21.15 5.86 -10.64
C ASP A 37 -21.05 4.80 -11.75
N ARG A 38 -21.90 3.77 -11.64
CA ARG A 38 -21.94 2.63 -12.58
C ARG A 38 -22.12 3.08 -14.03
N ASP A 39 -22.90 4.12 -14.30
CA ASP A 39 -23.18 4.55 -15.65
C ASP A 39 -21.97 5.25 -16.27
N LYS A 40 -21.31 6.15 -15.52
CA LYS A 40 -20.05 6.78 -15.96
C LYS A 40 -18.94 5.77 -16.17
N LEU A 41 -18.81 4.79 -15.28
CA LEU A 41 -17.84 3.71 -15.45
C LEU A 41 -18.12 2.91 -16.73
N ASN A 42 -19.38 2.61 -17.02
CA ASN A 42 -19.78 1.91 -18.24
C ASN A 42 -19.53 2.74 -19.51
N GLU A 43 -19.74 4.05 -19.46
CA GLU A 43 -19.38 4.95 -20.57
C GLU A 43 -17.87 4.93 -20.84
N LEU A 44 -17.04 4.98 -19.79
CA LEU A 44 -15.58 4.87 -19.88
C LEU A 44 -15.14 3.54 -20.54
N PHE A 45 -15.77 2.42 -20.16
CA PHE A 45 -15.52 1.12 -20.78
C PHE A 45 -15.95 1.09 -22.25
N ARG A 46 -17.12 1.62 -22.58
CA ARG A 46 -17.63 1.66 -23.96
C ARG A 46 -16.70 2.45 -24.87
N ALA A 47 -16.26 3.63 -24.44
CA ALA A 47 -15.30 4.44 -25.19
C ALA A 47 -13.98 3.69 -25.45
N THR A 48 -13.45 3.03 -24.41
CA THR A 48 -12.20 2.24 -24.52
C THR A 48 -12.37 1.03 -25.45
N PHE A 49 -13.50 0.32 -25.33
CA PHE A 49 -13.81 -0.85 -26.18
C PHE A 49 -13.97 -0.46 -27.66
N SER A 50 -14.65 0.65 -27.94
CA SER A 50 -14.80 1.18 -29.31
C SER A 50 -13.45 1.58 -29.91
N MET A 51 -12.58 2.27 -29.16
CA MET A 51 -11.22 2.58 -29.61
C MET A 51 -10.41 1.33 -29.95
N LYS A 52 -10.51 0.27 -29.14
CA LYS A 52 -9.84 -1.01 -29.42
C LYS A 52 -10.34 -1.61 -30.74
N GLY A 53 -11.65 -1.59 -30.97
CA GLY A 53 -12.27 -2.08 -32.20
C GLY A 53 -11.80 -1.33 -33.45
N GLY A 54 -11.80 0.01 -33.40
CA GLY A 54 -11.31 0.84 -34.50
C GLY A 54 -9.82 0.63 -34.80
N ALA A 55 -8.98 0.54 -33.76
CA ALA A 55 -7.55 0.25 -33.92
C ALA A 55 -7.31 -1.13 -34.55
N ALA A 56 -8.09 -2.14 -34.16
CA ALA A 56 -8.01 -3.49 -34.74
C ALA A 56 -8.45 -3.51 -36.21
N MET A 57 -9.56 -2.84 -36.54
CA MET A 57 -10.11 -2.77 -37.90
C MET A 57 -9.11 -2.16 -38.89
N LEU A 58 -8.34 -1.16 -38.45
CA LEU A 58 -7.35 -0.47 -39.27
C LEU A 58 -5.93 -1.08 -39.18
N GLY A 59 -5.74 -2.13 -38.38
CA GLY A 59 -4.45 -2.80 -38.25
C GLY A 59 -3.40 -2.02 -37.43
N PHE A 60 -3.81 -1.05 -36.60
CA PHE A 60 -2.92 -0.35 -35.68
C PHE A 60 -2.59 -1.21 -34.45
N THR A 61 -1.79 -2.26 -34.67
CA THR A 61 -1.50 -3.33 -33.68
C THR A 61 -0.96 -2.82 -32.35
N SER A 62 0.00 -1.90 -32.37
CA SER A 62 0.56 -1.31 -31.14
C SER A 62 -0.47 -0.49 -30.36
N MET A 63 -1.34 0.25 -31.04
CA MET A 63 -2.42 0.99 -30.40
C MET A 63 -3.46 0.02 -29.82
N GLN A 64 -3.89 -0.97 -30.61
CA GLN A 64 -4.81 -2.02 -30.16
C GLN A 64 -4.30 -2.72 -28.89
N LYS A 65 -3.02 -3.11 -28.85
CA LYS A 65 -2.39 -3.75 -27.68
C LYS A 65 -2.48 -2.86 -26.44
N ASN A 66 -2.16 -1.56 -26.56
CA ASN A 66 -2.17 -0.65 -25.42
C ASN A 66 -3.60 -0.32 -24.95
N VAL A 67 -4.57 -0.16 -25.86
CA VAL A 67 -5.97 0.03 -25.50
C VAL A 67 -6.55 -1.23 -24.83
N TYR A 68 -6.19 -2.41 -25.30
CA TYR A 68 -6.57 -3.68 -24.66
C TYR A 68 -6.04 -3.77 -23.21
N ARG A 69 -4.77 -3.40 -22.98
CA ARG A 69 -4.20 -3.36 -21.61
C ARG A 69 -4.88 -2.31 -20.73
N LEU A 70 -5.19 -1.14 -21.29
CA LEU A 70 -5.96 -0.13 -20.57
C LEU A 70 -7.34 -0.68 -20.18
N GLU A 71 -8.05 -1.34 -21.10
CA GLU A 71 -9.32 -1.99 -20.83
C GLU A 71 -9.22 -3.02 -19.70
N ASP A 72 -8.17 -3.85 -19.68
CA ASP A 72 -7.91 -4.80 -18.59
C ASP A 72 -7.68 -4.12 -17.24
N CYS A 73 -6.92 -3.02 -17.19
CA CYS A 73 -6.77 -2.23 -15.97
C CYS A 73 -8.10 -1.58 -15.55
N LEU A 74 -8.89 -1.07 -16.49
CA LEU A 74 -10.20 -0.48 -16.19
C LEU A 74 -11.15 -1.52 -15.59
N LYS A 75 -11.10 -2.79 -16.01
CA LYS A 75 -11.92 -3.88 -15.43
C LYS A 75 -11.75 -3.98 -13.91
N LEU A 76 -10.55 -3.69 -13.41
CA LEU A 76 -10.24 -3.68 -11.98
C LEU A 76 -10.95 -2.55 -11.21
N LEU A 77 -11.37 -1.48 -11.88
CA LEU A 77 -12.17 -0.41 -11.27
C LEU A 77 -13.61 -0.83 -10.93
N ARG A 78 -14.05 -2.03 -11.35
CA ARG A 78 -15.35 -2.59 -10.96
C ARG A 78 -15.36 -3.12 -9.53
N TYR A 79 -14.18 -3.36 -8.96
CA TYR A 79 -14.04 -3.67 -7.55
C TYR A 79 -14.19 -2.38 -6.74
N PRO A 80 -14.69 -2.44 -5.49
CA PRO A 80 -14.75 -1.28 -4.64
C PRO A 80 -13.31 -0.80 -4.39
N ILE A 81 -12.96 0.40 -4.82
CA ILE A 81 -11.63 0.97 -4.59
C ILE A 81 -11.78 2.45 -4.27
N ILE A 82 -10.87 2.97 -3.45
CA ILE A 82 -10.74 4.40 -3.21
C ILE A 82 -9.60 4.88 -4.10
N ALA A 83 -9.93 5.63 -5.15
CA ALA A 83 -8.97 6.18 -6.08
C ALA A 83 -8.13 7.26 -5.38
N ASP A 84 -6.83 7.02 -5.33
CA ASP A 84 -5.86 8.00 -4.89
C ASP A 84 -5.25 8.74 -6.09
N GLU A 85 -4.47 9.78 -5.77
CA GLU A 85 -3.83 10.62 -6.77
C GLU A 85 -2.83 9.85 -7.66
N PRO A 86 -1.98 8.94 -7.14
CA PRO A 86 -1.11 8.11 -7.98
C PRO A 86 -1.87 7.27 -9.00
N LEU A 87 -2.98 6.64 -8.62
CA LEU A 87 -3.80 5.85 -9.54
C LEU A 87 -4.27 6.72 -10.72
N ARG A 88 -4.76 7.92 -10.41
CA ARG A 88 -5.25 8.88 -11.39
C ARG A 88 -4.16 9.32 -12.37
N ILE A 89 -2.97 9.65 -11.86
CA ILE A 89 -1.82 10.07 -12.68
C ILE A 89 -1.40 8.95 -13.64
N LEU A 90 -1.28 7.71 -13.17
CA LEU A 90 -0.86 6.57 -13.99
C LEU A 90 -1.82 6.30 -15.16
N PHE A 91 -3.13 6.40 -14.92
CA PHE A 91 -4.11 6.31 -16.01
C PHE A 91 -4.00 7.48 -16.99
N LEU A 92 -3.76 8.70 -16.51
CA LEU A 92 -3.61 9.87 -17.36
C LEU A 92 -2.35 9.80 -18.22
N ASP A 93 -1.24 9.25 -17.73
CA ASP A 93 -0.02 9.04 -18.51
C ASP A 93 -0.26 8.09 -19.70
N ILE A 94 -1.01 6.99 -19.48
CA ILE A 94 -1.41 6.07 -20.55
C ILE A 94 -2.31 6.80 -21.55
N TYR A 95 -3.28 7.56 -21.07
CA TYR A 95 -4.15 8.38 -21.91
C TYR A 95 -3.35 9.35 -22.79
N HIS A 96 -2.35 10.03 -22.23
CA HIS A 96 -1.50 10.96 -22.99
C HIS A 96 -0.71 10.25 -24.09
N ALA A 97 -0.20 9.05 -23.84
CA ALA A 97 0.46 8.25 -24.86
C ALA A 97 -0.51 7.82 -25.97
N LEU A 98 -1.72 7.35 -25.63
CA LEU A 98 -2.76 7.00 -26.62
C LEU A 98 -3.18 8.20 -27.46
N LYS A 99 -3.34 9.37 -26.82
CA LYS A 99 -3.65 10.63 -27.53
C LYS A 99 -2.54 10.99 -28.52
N ARG A 100 -1.27 10.85 -28.14
CA ARG A 100 -0.13 11.08 -29.04
C ARG A 100 -0.16 10.12 -30.23
N LEU A 101 -0.43 8.82 -30.02
CA LEU A 101 -0.57 7.85 -31.11
C LEU A 101 -1.67 8.27 -32.10
N VAL A 102 -2.83 8.71 -31.62
CA VAL A 102 -3.95 9.16 -32.47
C VAL A 102 -3.61 10.42 -33.26
N ILE A 103 -2.88 11.36 -32.67
CA ILE A 103 -2.44 12.59 -33.35
C ILE A 103 -1.45 12.27 -34.47
N GLU A 104 -0.49 11.37 -34.24
CA GLU A 104 0.51 10.99 -35.25
C GLU A 104 -0.10 10.34 -36.50
N ILE A 105 -1.28 9.71 -36.41
CA ILE A 105 -2.00 9.15 -37.56
C ILE A 105 -2.33 10.22 -38.61
N LYS A 106 -2.63 11.45 -38.17
CA LYS A 106 -2.94 12.58 -39.06
C LYS A 106 -1.71 13.21 -39.70
N THR A 107 -0.51 12.90 -39.21
CA THR A 107 0.72 13.49 -39.76
C THR A 107 1.01 12.93 -41.15
N PRO A 108 1.66 13.71 -42.05
CA PRO A 108 1.98 13.25 -43.40
C PRO A 108 2.80 11.96 -43.42
N ASP A 109 3.68 11.79 -42.43
CA ASP A 109 4.54 10.60 -42.29
C ASP A 109 3.81 9.40 -41.65
N GLY A 110 2.63 9.63 -41.06
CA GLY A 110 1.85 8.64 -40.32
C GLY A 110 2.58 8.05 -39.10
N LEU A 111 2.12 6.87 -38.66
CA LEU A 111 2.74 6.07 -37.61
C LEU A 111 3.92 5.27 -38.17
N THR A 112 5.13 5.80 -38.05
CA THR A 112 6.36 5.04 -38.29
C THR A 112 6.71 4.17 -37.08
N ALA A 113 7.46 3.09 -37.30
CA ALA A 113 7.88 2.20 -36.22
C ALA A 113 8.71 2.94 -35.13
N GLU A 114 9.53 3.90 -35.54
CA GLU A 114 10.34 4.72 -34.64
C GLU A 114 9.48 5.65 -33.76
N LYS A 115 8.50 6.34 -34.35
CA LYS A 115 7.56 7.19 -33.61
C LYS A 115 6.76 6.38 -32.59
N VAL A 116 6.29 5.20 -32.99
CA VAL A 116 5.58 4.26 -32.10
C VAL A 116 6.48 3.88 -30.93
N ALA A 117 7.72 3.43 -31.20
CA ALA A 117 8.66 3.02 -30.16
C ALA A 117 8.96 4.15 -29.16
N ASN A 118 9.14 5.39 -29.64
CA ASN A 118 9.36 6.56 -28.80
C ASN A 118 8.15 6.86 -27.90
N ILE A 119 6.93 6.90 -28.47
CA ILE A 119 5.71 7.19 -27.72
C ILE A 119 5.43 6.09 -26.68
N THR A 120 5.69 4.83 -27.01
CA THR A 120 5.38 3.69 -26.13
C THR A 120 6.53 3.28 -25.20
N PHE A 121 7.68 3.97 -25.23
CA PHE A 121 8.91 3.56 -24.54
C PHE A 121 8.70 3.26 -23.05
N ASN A 122 7.95 4.11 -22.34
CA ASN A 122 7.70 3.96 -20.90
C ASN A 122 6.39 3.25 -20.56
N LEU A 123 5.56 2.91 -21.55
CA LEU A 123 4.23 2.38 -21.28
C LEU A 123 4.27 1.04 -20.56
N ASP A 124 5.23 0.16 -20.86
CA ASP A 124 5.34 -1.13 -20.19
C ASP A 124 5.58 -1.00 -18.68
N ALA A 125 6.43 -0.05 -18.27
CA ALA A 125 6.67 0.26 -16.86
C ALA A 125 5.44 0.88 -16.21
N ILE A 126 4.78 1.83 -16.88
CA ILE A 126 3.58 2.51 -16.36
C ILE A 126 2.44 1.50 -16.16
N PHE A 127 2.19 0.60 -17.11
CA PHE A 127 1.18 -0.44 -16.97
C PHE A 127 1.50 -1.42 -15.83
N THR A 128 2.78 -1.75 -15.64
CA THR A 128 3.21 -2.62 -14.53
C THR A 128 2.94 -1.94 -13.19
N LEU A 129 3.31 -0.67 -13.06
CA LEU A 129 3.08 0.12 -11.86
C LEU A 129 1.58 0.31 -11.59
N LEU A 130 0.80 0.63 -12.62
CA LEU A 130 -0.65 0.77 -12.53
C LEU A 130 -1.33 -0.52 -12.06
N ASN A 131 -0.97 -1.65 -12.65
CA ASN A 131 -1.59 -2.93 -12.30
C ASN A 131 -1.26 -3.34 -10.85
N SER A 132 0.00 -3.17 -10.44
CA SER A 132 0.41 -3.41 -9.05
C SER A 132 -0.34 -2.50 -8.07
N HIS A 133 -0.51 -1.23 -8.40
CA HIS A 133 -1.23 -0.26 -7.56
C HIS A 133 -2.74 -0.55 -7.49
N LEU A 134 -3.36 -0.93 -8.61
CA LEU A 134 -4.76 -1.37 -8.65
C LEU A 134 -5.00 -2.60 -7.77
N LEU A 135 -4.14 -3.62 -7.88
CA LEU A 135 -4.23 -4.82 -7.06
C LEU A 135 -4.05 -4.51 -5.57
N PHE A 136 -3.16 -3.57 -5.24
CA PHE A 136 -3.00 -3.07 -3.88
C PHE A 136 -4.29 -2.42 -3.34
N LEU A 137 -4.91 -1.53 -4.12
CA LEU A 137 -6.15 -0.86 -3.70
C LEU A 137 -7.32 -1.84 -3.56
N ILE A 138 -7.38 -2.86 -4.41
CA ILE A 138 -8.38 -3.94 -4.32
C ILE A 138 -8.16 -4.81 -3.10
N ASP A 139 -6.92 -5.17 -2.78
CA ASP A 139 -6.64 -5.95 -1.55
C ASP A 139 -6.98 -5.11 -0.31
N LYS A 140 -6.64 -3.81 -0.32
CA LYS A 140 -6.98 -2.86 0.75
C LYS A 140 -8.50 -2.70 0.95
N SER A 141 -9.29 -2.70 -0.12
CA SER A 141 -10.75 -2.60 -0.03
C SER A 141 -11.42 -3.92 0.32
N ASN A 142 -10.93 -5.05 -0.19
CA ASN A 142 -11.38 -6.38 0.18
C ASN A 142 -11.04 -6.70 1.64
N TYR A 143 -9.94 -6.18 2.16
CA TYR A 143 -9.61 -6.22 3.58
C TYR A 143 -10.66 -5.46 4.42
N LYS A 144 -11.06 -4.25 4.00
CA LYS A 144 -12.18 -3.51 4.62
C LYS A 144 -13.51 -4.28 4.52
N ALA A 145 -13.81 -4.89 3.39
CA ALA A 145 -15.04 -5.66 3.19
C ALA A 145 -15.05 -6.97 4.00
N LYS A 146 -13.90 -7.62 4.19
CA LYS A 146 -13.75 -8.78 5.09
C LYS A 146 -13.89 -8.40 6.55
N ILE A 147 -13.40 -7.22 6.96
CA ILE A 147 -13.63 -6.68 8.30
C ILE A 147 -15.12 -6.38 8.54
N ASN A 148 -15.82 -5.87 7.53
CA ASN A 148 -17.27 -5.63 7.62
C ASN A 148 -18.12 -6.92 7.59
N ASN A 149 -17.55 -8.06 7.19
CA ASN A 149 -18.22 -9.37 7.14
C ASN A 149 -17.82 -10.29 8.32
N ILE A 150 -17.24 -9.73 9.39
CA ILE A 150 -17.00 -10.44 10.67
C ILE A 150 -18.29 -10.43 11.51
N ASP A 151 -19.39 -10.91 10.93
CA ASP A 151 -20.62 -11.23 11.68
C ASP A 151 -20.86 -12.75 11.77
N ALA A 152 -19.85 -13.57 11.43
CA ALA A 152 -19.96 -15.04 11.44
C ALA A 152 -18.95 -15.79 12.32
N CYS A 153 -18.18 -15.09 13.17
CA CYS A 153 -17.43 -15.74 14.25
C CYS A 153 -17.76 -15.06 15.58
N GLN A 154 -18.42 -15.80 16.46
CA GLN A 154 -18.80 -15.35 17.78
C GLN A 154 -17.55 -14.97 18.60
N THR A 155 -17.68 -13.82 19.27
CA THR A 155 -16.82 -13.29 20.35
C THR A 155 -15.39 -12.88 19.99
N TRP A 156 -15.22 -11.69 19.38
CA TRP A 156 -14.27 -10.62 19.73
C TRP A 156 -14.63 -9.36 18.92
N SER A 157 -14.85 -8.20 19.55
CA SER A 157 -15.22 -6.96 18.85
C SER A 157 -13.97 -6.25 18.32
N TYR A 158 -13.75 -6.27 17.01
CA TYR A 158 -12.57 -5.68 16.37
C TYR A 158 -12.71 -4.17 16.12
N ASP A 159 -12.13 -3.35 16.99
CA ASP A 159 -11.90 -1.90 16.75
C ASP A 159 -10.45 -1.58 16.34
N ILE A 160 -9.64 -2.60 16.02
CA ILE A 160 -8.26 -2.38 15.53
C ILE A 160 -8.00 -3.19 14.25
N PRO A 161 -7.98 -2.55 13.08
CA PRO A 161 -7.67 -3.19 11.79
C PRO A 161 -6.15 -3.38 11.58
N LEU A 162 -5.40 -3.74 12.62
CA LEU A 162 -3.93 -3.85 12.55
C LEU A 162 -3.49 -5.24 12.06
N LYS A 163 -2.90 -5.27 10.86
CA LYS A 163 -2.20 -6.42 10.29
C LYS A 163 -0.73 -6.39 10.69
N LEU A 164 -0.28 -7.46 11.33
CA LEU A 164 1.09 -7.65 11.75
C LEU A 164 1.84 -8.53 10.76
N ILE A 165 2.92 -8.04 10.18
CA ILE A 165 3.83 -8.81 9.33
C ILE A 165 5.12 -9.06 10.11
N LEU A 166 5.27 -10.26 10.65
CA LEU A 166 6.49 -10.71 11.31
C LEU A 166 7.48 -11.16 10.25
N ILE A 167 8.65 -10.53 10.18
CA ILE A 167 9.64 -10.79 9.13
C ILE A 167 11.03 -11.06 9.69
N ASP A 168 11.71 -12.08 9.17
CA ASP A 168 13.14 -12.28 9.42
C ASP A 168 13.76 -13.14 8.32
N SER A 169 15.07 -12.98 8.08
CA SER A 169 15.82 -13.83 7.14
C SER A 169 16.20 -15.19 7.74
N LYS A 170 16.18 -15.31 9.07
CA LYS A 170 16.46 -16.53 9.81
C LYS A 170 15.22 -17.40 9.86
N ALA A 171 15.24 -18.50 9.11
CA ALA A 171 14.13 -19.46 9.06
C ALA A 171 13.71 -20.00 10.45
N PHE A 172 14.65 -20.14 11.39
CA PHE A 172 14.35 -20.62 12.75
C PHE A 172 13.52 -19.63 13.57
N LEU A 173 13.72 -18.31 13.39
CA LEU A 173 12.89 -17.31 14.07
C LEU A 173 11.49 -17.26 13.47
N CYS A 174 11.38 -17.39 12.14
CA CYS A 174 10.08 -17.49 11.48
C CYS A 174 9.27 -18.71 11.97
N ARG A 175 9.94 -19.84 12.26
CA ARG A 175 9.29 -21.01 12.87
C ARG A 175 8.81 -20.72 14.28
N ALA A 176 9.64 -20.12 15.13
CA ALA A 176 9.22 -19.70 16.47
C ALA A 176 8.04 -18.72 16.42
N PHE A 177 8.03 -17.75 15.49
CA PHE A 177 6.87 -16.90 15.28
C PHE A 177 5.63 -17.70 14.89
N ALA A 178 5.75 -18.73 14.05
CA ALA A 178 4.61 -19.56 13.66
C ALA A 178 4.01 -20.29 14.85
N ASP A 179 4.86 -20.82 15.73
CA ASP A 179 4.42 -21.55 16.92
C ASP A 179 3.77 -20.61 17.96
N TYR A 180 4.41 -19.48 18.27
CA TYR A 180 3.95 -18.58 19.34
C TYR A 180 2.80 -17.64 18.95
N PHE A 181 2.61 -17.37 17.64
CA PHE A 181 1.49 -16.57 17.13
C PHE A 181 0.36 -17.43 16.55
N GLU A 182 0.42 -18.76 16.69
CA GLU A 182 -0.64 -19.66 16.26
C GLU A 182 -1.99 -19.25 16.88
N GLY A 183 -3.02 -19.14 16.05
CA GLY A 183 -4.38 -18.76 16.48
C GLY A 183 -4.58 -17.27 16.76
N LEU A 184 -3.55 -16.43 16.69
CA LEU A 184 -3.70 -14.98 16.81
C LEU A 184 -4.19 -14.36 15.48
N PRO A 185 -5.17 -13.44 15.52
CA PRO A 185 -5.76 -12.86 14.30
C PRO A 185 -4.79 -11.89 13.62
N ASN A 186 -4.96 -11.69 12.31
CA ASN A 186 -4.27 -10.65 11.52
C ASN A 186 -2.74 -10.70 11.54
N VAL A 187 -2.14 -11.87 11.77
CA VAL A 187 -0.68 -12.08 11.72
C VAL A 187 -0.28 -12.76 10.41
N LYS A 188 0.78 -12.27 9.77
CA LYS A 188 1.44 -12.91 8.63
C LYS A 188 2.92 -13.06 8.96
N ILE A 189 3.48 -14.24 8.71
CA ILE A 189 4.91 -14.51 8.88
C ILE A 189 5.56 -14.57 7.50
N VAL A 190 6.68 -13.88 7.34
CA VAL A 190 7.45 -13.83 6.10
C VAL A 190 8.89 -14.18 6.41
N ASN A 191 9.41 -15.21 5.75
CA ASN A 191 10.83 -15.50 5.75
C ASN A 191 11.47 -14.80 4.55
N GLY A 192 12.19 -13.71 4.80
CA GLY A 192 12.70 -12.80 3.78
C GLY A 192 13.18 -11.48 4.37
N THR A 193 13.34 -10.48 3.53
CA THR A 193 13.73 -9.12 3.95
C THR A 193 12.61 -8.11 3.67
N PHE A 194 12.60 -6.99 4.38
CA PHE A 194 11.48 -6.05 4.27
C PHE A 194 11.44 -5.32 2.92
N GLU A 195 12.57 -5.22 2.22
CA GLU A 195 12.70 -4.63 0.89
C GLU A 195 11.94 -5.43 -0.18
N GLU A 196 11.67 -6.71 0.07
CA GLU A 196 10.88 -7.56 -0.81
C GLU A 196 9.37 -7.35 -0.63
N LEU A 197 8.95 -6.65 0.42
CA LEU A 197 7.55 -6.37 0.67
C LEU A 197 7.08 -5.20 -0.21
N PRO A 198 6.01 -5.39 -1.00
CA PRO A 198 5.56 -4.37 -1.94
C PRO A 198 4.99 -3.12 -1.26
N PHE A 199 4.41 -3.27 -0.06
CA PHE A 199 3.87 -2.17 0.73
C PHE A 199 3.75 -2.55 2.21
N PHE A 200 3.82 -1.55 3.08
CA PHE A 200 3.45 -1.60 4.49
C PHE A 200 3.35 -0.17 5.02
N ASP A 201 2.50 0.10 6.01
CA ASP A 201 2.34 1.48 6.49
C ASP A 201 3.52 1.87 7.41
N CYS A 202 3.96 0.94 8.25
CA CYS A 202 4.98 1.19 9.25
C CYS A 202 5.96 0.01 9.37
N ILE A 203 7.25 0.30 9.51
CA ILE A 203 8.26 -0.70 9.91
C ILE A 203 8.84 -0.37 11.28
N VAL A 204 8.99 -1.39 12.11
CA VAL A 204 9.59 -1.25 13.44
C VAL A 204 11.10 -1.38 13.36
N THR A 205 11.81 -0.44 13.97
CA THR A 205 13.26 -0.49 14.15
C THR A 205 13.60 -0.74 15.62
N ALA A 206 14.59 -1.60 15.86
CA ALA A 206 14.96 -2.11 17.16
C ALA A 206 16.37 -1.61 17.52
N ALA A 207 16.47 -0.32 17.88
CA ALA A 207 17.75 0.30 18.16
C ALA A 207 18.48 -0.36 19.33
N SER A 208 19.57 -1.04 19.00
CA SER A 208 20.69 -1.22 19.91
C SER A 208 21.67 -0.07 19.70
N SER A 209 21.32 1.16 20.13
CA SER A 209 22.11 2.39 19.99
C SER A 209 22.52 2.76 18.55
N LEU A 210 22.28 4.00 18.14
CA LEU A 210 22.47 4.55 16.78
C LEU A 210 23.89 4.45 16.17
N ASN A 211 24.84 3.77 16.82
CA ASN A 211 26.27 3.73 16.46
C ASN A 211 26.80 2.36 16.00
N SER A 212 25.95 1.34 15.79
CA SER A 212 26.41 0.00 15.40
C SER A 212 26.13 -0.32 13.91
N ALA A 213 27.20 -0.41 13.12
CA ALA A 213 27.20 -0.57 11.66
C ALA A 213 26.70 -1.94 11.12
N HIS A 214 26.10 -2.80 11.97
CA HIS A 214 25.72 -4.17 11.62
C HIS A 214 24.29 -4.55 12.06
N ASN A 215 23.40 -3.58 12.27
CA ASN A 215 22.02 -3.82 12.73
C ASN A 215 20.99 -3.67 11.59
N ILE A 216 19.85 -4.34 11.72
CA ILE A 216 18.69 -4.21 10.81
C ILE A 216 18.25 -2.74 10.67
N ASP A 217 18.47 -1.94 11.72
CA ASP A 217 18.21 -0.50 11.71
C ASP A 217 19.07 0.26 10.69
N ALA A 218 20.32 -0.15 10.50
CA ALA A 218 21.17 0.46 9.48
C ALA A 218 20.63 0.16 8.08
N THR A 219 20.10 -1.05 7.85
CA THR A 219 19.46 -1.43 6.59
C THR A 219 18.18 -0.61 6.35
N VAL A 220 17.32 -0.48 7.37
CA VAL A 220 16.10 0.32 7.28
C VAL A 220 16.43 1.79 7.01
N LEU A 221 17.35 2.39 7.76
CA LEU A 221 17.73 3.79 7.58
C LEU A 221 18.42 4.03 6.23
N ASN A 222 19.25 3.10 5.75
CA ASN A 222 19.84 3.17 4.41
C ASN A 222 18.78 3.09 3.30
N PHE A 223 17.75 2.28 3.48
CA PHE A 223 16.64 2.15 2.53
C PHE A 223 15.85 3.46 2.39
N PHE A 224 15.55 4.13 3.51
CA PHE A 224 14.80 5.38 3.51
C PHE A 224 15.64 6.64 3.24
N GLY A 225 16.95 6.55 3.45
CA GLY A 225 17.90 7.62 3.20
C GLY A 225 18.22 8.50 4.42
N LYS A 226 19.25 9.34 4.24
CA LYS A 226 19.86 10.15 5.32
C LYS A 226 18.91 11.19 5.93
N ASP A 227 17.92 11.65 5.17
CA ASP A 227 16.97 12.65 5.66
C ASP A 227 16.11 12.06 6.79
N VAL A 228 15.67 10.81 6.62
CA VAL A 228 14.89 10.09 7.63
C VAL A 228 15.75 9.74 8.85
N GLU A 229 17.01 9.35 8.65
CA GLU A 229 17.96 9.16 9.75
C GLU A 229 18.18 10.45 10.55
N THR A 230 18.35 11.57 9.85
CA THR A 230 18.57 12.89 10.48
C THR A 230 17.33 13.32 11.26
N LEU A 231 16.14 13.15 10.66
CA LEU A 231 14.88 13.44 11.31
C LEU A 231 14.67 12.58 12.56
N LEU A 232 14.94 11.28 12.48
CA LEU A 232 14.84 10.38 13.62
C LEU A 232 15.79 10.81 14.75
N LYS A 233 17.05 11.10 14.43
CA LYS A 233 18.04 11.60 15.41
C LYS A 233 17.61 12.91 16.05
N GLN A 234 17.10 13.85 15.25
CA GLN A 234 16.58 15.12 15.75
C GLN A 234 15.41 14.90 16.71
N ARG A 235 14.44 14.06 16.35
CA ARG A 235 13.26 13.78 17.17
C ARG A 235 13.64 13.07 18.48
N ILE A 236 14.61 12.16 18.44
CA ILE A 236 15.17 11.54 19.64
C ILE A 236 15.88 12.58 20.52
N GLN A 237 16.63 13.51 19.94
CA GLN A 237 17.26 14.59 20.67
C GLN A 237 16.24 15.52 21.34
N GLU A 238 15.17 15.87 20.63
CA GLU A 238 14.12 16.75 21.13
C GLU A 238 13.26 16.11 22.22
N GLU A 239 12.85 14.85 22.05
CA GLU A 239 11.93 14.19 22.98
C GLU A 239 12.64 13.48 24.15
N TYR A 240 13.84 12.96 23.91
CA TYR A 240 14.54 12.08 24.84
C TYR A 240 15.96 12.55 25.18
N LEU A 241 16.33 13.78 24.81
CA LEU A 241 17.66 14.35 25.05
C LEU A 241 18.79 13.47 24.50
N GLY A 242 18.51 12.70 23.45
CA GLY A 242 19.47 11.83 22.76
C GLY A 242 19.47 10.37 23.20
N ASP A 243 18.77 10.00 24.30
CA ASP A 243 18.69 8.61 24.79
C ASP A 243 17.23 8.18 24.97
N GLN A 244 16.66 7.55 23.94
CA GLN A 244 15.29 7.04 23.99
C GLN A 244 15.20 5.80 24.91
N PRO A 245 14.38 5.83 25.98
CA PRO A 245 14.30 4.73 26.94
C PRO A 245 13.52 3.52 26.39
N ILE A 246 13.83 2.33 26.90
CA ILE A 246 13.08 1.10 26.63
C ILE A 246 11.62 1.28 27.09
N GLY A 247 10.69 0.67 26.35
CA GLY A 247 9.25 0.80 26.60
C GLY A 247 8.62 2.07 26.02
N THR A 248 9.37 2.79 25.18
CA THR A 248 8.84 3.88 24.34
C THR A 248 8.86 3.48 22.87
N SER A 249 8.10 4.20 22.05
CA SER A 249 8.07 4.04 20.60
C SER A 249 7.85 5.41 19.97
N LEU A 250 8.70 5.78 19.02
CA LEU A 250 8.65 7.05 18.31
C LEU A 250 8.26 6.81 16.85
N ILE A 251 7.15 7.38 16.41
CA ILE A 251 6.70 7.29 15.01
C ILE A 251 7.27 8.49 14.23
N VAL A 252 7.91 8.20 13.09
CA VAL A 252 8.51 9.19 12.20
C VAL A 252 8.04 8.96 10.77
N GLU A 253 7.69 10.03 10.07
CA GLU A 253 7.34 9.99 8.64
C GLU A 253 8.60 9.81 7.78
N THR A 254 8.55 8.91 6.80
CA THR A 254 9.68 8.59 5.92
C THR A 254 9.66 9.35 4.60
N ASN A 255 8.56 10.06 4.29
CA ASN A 255 8.23 10.60 2.97
C ASN A 255 8.15 9.55 1.84
N HIS A 256 8.20 8.25 2.16
CA HIS A 256 8.05 7.18 1.18
C HIS A 256 6.57 6.88 0.94
N ILE A 257 6.14 6.93 -0.33
CA ILE A 257 4.72 6.78 -0.70
C ILE A 257 4.14 5.43 -0.26
N LEU A 258 4.92 4.35 -0.41
CA LEU A 258 4.47 2.99 -0.09
C LEU A 258 4.78 2.55 1.35
N HIS A 259 5.64 3.29 2.06
CA HIS A 259 6.19 2.92 3.37
C HIS A 259 6.29 4.13 4.30
N PRO A 260 5.15 4.79 4.60
CA PRO A 260 5.13 6.16 5.10
C PRO A 260 5.72 6.37 6.50
N PHE A 261 5.83 5.31 7.32
CA PHE A 261 6.24 5.45 8.72
C PHE A 261 7.35 4.48 9.15
N ILE A 262 8.16 4.93 10.09
CA ILE A 262 9.02 4.09 10.94
C ILE A 262 8.56 4.23 12.38
N ALA A 263 8.48 3.13 13.12
CA ALA A 263 8.32 3.11 14.56
C ALA A 263 9.65 2.71 15.20
N HIS A 264 10.30 3.65 15.86
CA HIS A 264 11.56 3.40 16.55
C HIS A 264 11.32 3.01 18.01
N SER A 265 11.60 1.75 18.32
CA SER A 265 11.27 1.11 19.60
C SER A 265 12.49 0.41 20.20
N PRO A 266 13.21 1.06 21.13
CA PRO A 266 14.42 0.49 21.73
C PRO A 266 14.12 -0.80 22.50
N ALA A 267 14.85 -1.86 22.16
CA ALA A 267 14.72 -3.18 22.79
C ALA A 267 16.01 -3.64 23.52
N LEU A 268 17.11 -2.89 23.40
CA LEU A 268 18.42 -3.22 23.98
C LEU A 268 19.08 -1.96 24.55
N ARG A 269 19.55 -2.02 25.80
CA ARG A 269 20.33 -0.95 26.44
C ARG A 269 21.70 -1.51 26.85
N MET A 270 22.75 -1.01 26.21
CA MET A 270 24.12 -1.54 26.31
C MET A 270 24.20 -3.02 25.87
N GLN A 271 25.32 -3.46 25.29
CA GLN A 271 25.49 -4.83 24.77
C GLN A 271 25.66 -5.88 25.90
N ILE A 272 24.74 -5.89 26.87
CA ILE A 272 24.71 -6.81 28.01
C ILE A 272 23.61 -7.83 27.75
N SER A 273 23.82 -9.08 28.20
CA SER A 273 22.78 -10.12 28.11
C SER A 273 21.50 -9.65 28.82
N ILE A 274 20.41 -9.60 28.06
CA ILE A 274 19.06 -9.25 28.54
C ILE A 274 18.21 -10.50 28.81
N ALA A 275 18.85 -11.66 29.00
CA ALA A 275 18.17 -12.90 29.35
C ALA A 275 17.42 -12.74 30.69
N GLY A 276 16.11 -12.98 30.67
CA GLY A 276 15.22 -12.84 31.83
C GLY A 276 14.57 -11.45 32.02
N GLN A 277 14.82 -10.49 31.12
CA GLN A 277 14.13 -9.19 31.11
C GLN A 277 13.02 -9.15 30.06
N ASP A 278 12.04 -8.28 30.24
CA ASP A 278 10.84 -8.13 29.39
C ASP A 278 10.99 -7.04 28.30
N HIS A 279 12.21 -6.67 27.92
CA HIS A 279 12.46 -5.56 26.98
C HIS A 279 11.84 -5.78 25.59
N VAL A 280 11.76 -7.04 25.11
CA VAL A 280 11.13 -7.37 23.83
C VAL A 280 9.61 -7.16 23.94
N TYR A 281 9.02 -7.59 25.05
CA TYR A 281 7.62 -7.33 25.37
C TYR A 281 7.36 -5.81 25.43
N GLN A 282 8.19 -5.06 26.15
CA GLN A 282 8.04 -3.60 26.30
C GLN A 282 8.17 -2.87 24.95
N GLY A 283 9.11 -3.27 24.09
CA GLY A 283 9.27 -2.70 22.75
C GLY A 283 8.08 -3.00 21.84
N MET A 284 7.57 -4.23 21.85
CA MET A 284 6.37 -4.58 21.08
C MET A 284 5.13 -3.85 21.61
N TRP A 285 4.95 -3.81 22.93
CA TRP A 285 3.83 -3.13 23.60
C TRP A 285 3.82 -1.63 23.34
N SER A 286 4.96 -0.95 23.49
CA SER A 286 5.08 0.49 23.25
C SER A 286 4.78 0.85 21.80
N THR A 287 5.21 0.01 20.86
CA THR A 287 4.93 0.13 19.43
C THR A 287 3.43 0.09 19.15
N LEU A 288 2.73 -0.93 19.65
CA LEU A 288 1.28 -1.09 19.47
C LEU A 288 0.50 0.09 20.09
N LEU A 289 0.93 0.57 21.27
CA LEU A 289 0.33 1.74 21.91
C LEU A 289 0.57 3.03 21.12
N ALA A 290 1.78 3.24 20.62
CA ALA A 290 2.11 4.41 19.81
C ALA A 290 1.28 4.45 18.52
N ILE A 291 1.13 3.31 17.85
CA ILE A 291 0.31 3.17 16.65
C ILE A 291 -1.17 3.43 16.96
N ARG A 292 -1.69 2.87 18.06
CA ARG A 292 -3.07 3.14 18.49
C ARG A 292 -3.29 4.63 18.72
N LYS A 293 -2.38 5.29 19.45
CA LYS A 293 -2.46 6.74 19.71
C LYS A 293 -2.38 7.56 18.42
N HIS A 294 -1.47 7.20 17.51
CA HIS A 294 -1.36 7.81 16.18
C HIS A 294 -2.66 7.69 15.39
N ASN A 295 -3.23 6.49 15.31
CA ASN A 295 -4.48 6.26 14.60
C ASN A 295 -5.68 6.99 15.23
N GLN A 296 -5.69 7.18 16.54
CA GLN A 296 -6.69 8.02 17.22
C GLN A 296 -6.59 9.49 16.81
N ILE A 297 -5.38 10.02 16.68
CA ILE A 297 -5.15 11.40 16.20
C ILE A 297 -5.60 11.55 14.75
N TYR A 298 -5.33 10.54 13.91
CA TYR A 298 -5.68 10.53 12.50
C TYR A 298 -6.98 9.75 12.20
N CYS A 299 -7.94 9.75 13.13
CA CYS A 299 -9.19 8.99 13.00
C CYS A 299 -10.00 9.38 11.74
N ASN A 300 -9.93 10.64 11.32
CA ASN A 300 -10.61 11.18 10.15
C ASN A 300 -9.75 11.17 8.86
N CYS A 301 -8.50 10.69 8.93
CA CYS A 301 -7.56 10.71 7.81
C CYS A 301 -7.01 9.30 7.53
N LEU A 302 -7.78 8.53 6.74
CA LEU A 302 -7.45 7.14 6.39
C LEU A 302 -6.07 6.97 5.73
N GLN A 303 -5.56 7.99 5.05
CA GLN A 303 -4.24 7.96 4.41
C GLN A 303 -3.09 8.02 5.42
N LYS A 304 -3.32 8.58 6.61
CA LYS A 304 -2.31 8.70 7.68
C LYS A 304 -2.42 7.61 8.73
N GLN A 305 -3.40 6.71 8.63
CA GLN A 305 -3.55 5.60 9.56
C GLN A 305 -2.56 4.48 9.25
N ILE A 306 -1.99 3.91 10.32
CA ILE A 306 -1.08 2.76 10.27
C ILE A 306 -1.90 1.50 10.51
N ASN A 307 -2.09 0.69 9.47
CA ASN A 307 -2.88 -0.54 9.51
C ASN A 307 -2.03 -1.78 9.22
N THR A 308 -0.95 -1.65 8.45
CA THR A 308 -0.01 -2.76 8.18
C THR A 308 1.35 -2.44 8.77
N VAL A 309 1.78 -3.25 9.74
CA VAL A 309 3.04 -3.04 10.46
C VAL A 309 3.97 -4.20 10.22
N VAL A 310 5.18 -3.90 9.76
CA VAL A 310 6.27 -4.87 9.64
C VAL A 310 7.10 -4.83 10.91
N VAL A 311 7.23 -5.99 11.56
CA VAL A 311 8.00 -6.13 12.80
C VAL A 311 9.08 -7.18 12.58
N PRO A 312 10.36 -6.79 12.58
CA PRO A 312 11.45 -7.74 12.54
C PRO A 312 11.65 -8.43 13.89
N GLY A 313 12.54 -9.43 13.93
CA GLY A 313 13.01 -10.06 15.16
C GLY A 313 13.65 -9.08 16.13
N LEU A 314 12.86 -8.50 17.04
CA LEU A 314 13.32 -7.53 18.04
C LEU A 314 14.34 -8.17 18.98
N GLY A 315 15.52 -7.57 19.12
CA GLY A 315 16.53 -8.02 20.08
C GLY A 315 17.22 -9.35 19.71
N THR A 316 17.38 -9.66 18.41
CA THR A 316 17.98 -10.92 17.92
C THR A 316 19.48 -10.83 17.54
N THR A 317 20.20 -9.84 18.07
CA THR A 317 21.64 -9.64 17.84
C THR A 317 22.50 -10.68 18.55
N PRO A 318 23.71 -11.03 18.04
CA PRO A 318 24.56 -12.04 18.69
C PRO A 318 24.83 -11.70 20.17
N GLY A 319 24.50 -12.61 21.09
CA GLY A 319 24.63 -12.44 22.55
C GLY A 319 23.36 -11.99 23.30
N SER A 320 22.20 -11.94 22.62
CA SER A 320 20.93 -11.43 23.13
C SER A 320 19.93 -12.52 23.61
N VAL A 321 18.64 -12.17 23.66
CA VAL A 321 17.50 -13.04 24.07
C VAL A 321 17.39 -14.27 23.15
N PRO A 322 17.15 -15.47 23.70
CA PRO A 322 16.84 -16.66 22.90
C PRO A 322 15.66 -16.43 21.96
N VAL A 323 15.71 -17.03 20.76
CA VAL A 323 14.70 -16.90 19.70
C VAL A 323 13.28 -17.19 20.20
N ASP A 324 13.12 -18.26 20.97
CA ASP A 324 11.83 -18.65 21.54
C ASP A 324 11.31 -17.59 22.53
N GLU A 325 12.20 -17.01 23.32
CA GLU A 325 11.84 -15.98 24.29
C GLU A 325 11.48 -14.66 23.60
N VAL A 326 12.13 -14.32 22.48
CA VAL A 326 11.73 -13.20 21.62
C VAL A 326 10.31 -13.42 21.09
N ALA A 327 10.06 -14.57 20.45
CA ALA A 327 8.76 -14.89 19.86
C ALA A 327 7.64 -14.91 20.93
N ARG A 328 7.92 -15.51 22.09
CA ARG A 328 7.02 -15.56 23.24
C ARG A 328 6.68 -14.16 23.78
N GLN A 329 7.67 -13.29 23.98
CA GLN A 329 7.43 -11.93 24.48
C GLN A 329 6.65 -11.08 23.48
N MET A 330 6.98 -11.18 22.19
CA MET A 330 6.24 -10.46 21.15
C MET A 330 4.79 -10.94 21.05
N SER A 331 4.54 -12.25 21.12
CA SER A 331 3.18 -12.80 21.05
C SER A 331 2.37 -12.43 22.28
N MET A 332 2.95 -12.47 23.47
CA MET A 332 2.31 -12.01 24.71
C MET A 332 1.92 -10.52 24.65
N ALA A 333 2.81 -9.65 24.14
CA ALA A 333 2.49 -8.23 23.99
C ALA A 333 1.31 -8.01 23.03
N TYR A 334 1.30 -8.74 21.91
CA TYR A 334 0.21 -8.66 20.94
C TYR A 334 -1.11 -9.20 21.52
N GLN A 335 -1.06 -10.35 22.20
CA GLN A 335 -2.22 -10.95 22.86
C GLN A 335 -2.80 -10.03 23.95
N ASN A 336 -1.95 -9.47 24.81
CA ASN A 336 -2.39 -8.51 25.83
C ASN A 336 -3.02 -7.26 25.21
N PHE A 337 -2.49 -6.81 24.07
CA PHE A 337 -3.01 -5.64 23.39
C PHE A 337 -4.41 -5.93 22.83
N LEU A 338 -4.60 -7.10 22.24
CA LEU A 338 -5.92 -7.56 21.78
C LEU A 338 -6.93 -7.67 22.94
N PHE A 339 -6.54 -8.22 24.09
CA PHE A 339 -7.43 -8.34 25.26
C PHE A 339 -7.79 -6.99 25.90
N SER A 340 -6.87 -6.03 25.90
CA SER A 340 -7.04 -4.74 26.57
C SER A 340 -7.95 -3.78 25.78
N VAL A 341 -8.19 -4.04 24.50
CA VAL A 341 -9.11 -3.22 23.68
C VAL A 341 -10.51 -3.81 23.76
N GLN A 342 -11.17 -3.59 24.90
CA GLN A 342 -12.61 -3.80 25.07
C GLN A 342 -13.38 -2.65 24.42
N PRO A 343 -14.58 -2.89 23.84
CA PRO A 343 -15.43 -1.82 23.32
C PRO A 343 -15.89 -0.94 24.47
N SER A 344 -15.83 0.38 24.30
CA SER A 344 -16.45 1.29 25.26
C SER A 344 -17.97 1.17 25.13
N GLU A 345 -18.73 1.11 26.22
CA GLU A 345 -20.20 1.08 26.20
C GLU A 345 -20.82 2.23 25.38
N TYR A 346 -20.05 3.30 25.13
CA TYR A 346 -20.40 4.43 24.29
C TYR A 346 -20.54 4.10 22.79
N SER A 347 -19.79 3.12 22.25
CA SER A 347 -19.93 2.73 20.84
C SER A 347 -21.22 1.95 20.58
N TYR A 348 -21.70 1.21 21.58
CA TYR A 348 -22.96 0.46 21.52
C TYR A 348 -24.18 1.40 21.45
N GLN A 349 -24.19 2.49 22.23
CA GLN A 349 -25.31 3.45 22.22
C GLN A 349 -25.44 4.23 20.91
N ARG A 350 -24.33 4.56 20.23
CA ARG A 350 -24.37 5.21 18.91
C ARG A 350 -24.92 4.28 17.82
N GLN A 351 -24.48 3.03 17.78
CA GLN A 351 -25.01 2.05 16.83
C GLN A 351 -26.52 1.82 17.02
N VAL A 352 -26.99 1.80 18.27
CA VAL A 352 -28.41 1.64 18.58
C VAL A 352 -29.21 2.89 18.18
N GLN A 353 -28.70 4.10 18.41
CA GLN A 353 -29.37 5.34 17.98
C GLN A 353 -29.46 5.48 16.46
N ASP A 354 -28.41 5.12 15.72
CA ASP A 354 -28.41 5.18 14.25
C ASP A 354 -29.31 4.10 13.63
N LEU A 355 -29.51 2.95 14.29
CA LEU A 355 -30.48 1.93 13.86
C LEU A 355 -31.94 2.37 14.05
N PHE A 356 -32.23 3.15 15.09
CA PHE A 356 -33.59 3.66 15.34
C PHE A 356 -33.92 4.94 14.58
N ALA A 357 -32.94 5.64 14.01
CA ALA A 357 -33.17 6.82 13.16
C ALA A 357 -33.61 6.48 11.72
N VAL A 358 -33.61 5.20 11.34
CA VAL A 358 -33.93 4.71 9.99
C VAL A 358 -35.30 3.99 9.93
N PHE A 359 -36.10 4.01 11.00
CA PHE A 359 -37.48 3.50 11.01
C PHE A 359 -38.52 4.61 11.17
#